data_AF-A0A2N2H9Y0-F1
#
_entry.id   AF-A0A2N2H9Y0-F1
#
_cell.length_a   1.000
_cell.length_b   1.000
_cell.length_c   1.000
_cell.angle_alpha   90.00
_cell.angle_beta   90.00
_cell.angle_gamma   90.00
#
_symmetry.space_group_name_H-M   'P 1'
#
loop_
_entity.id
_entity.type
_entity.pdbx_description
1 polymer ?
#
loop_
_entity_poly.entity_id
_entity_poly.type
_entity_poly.pdbx_seq_one_letter_code
_entity_poly.pdbx_strand_id
1 'polypeptide(L)'
;MLCIPIKNPDAPWKLNWFGLPWPIAHTIAEDIPYLKSRGVKGILSQANLSMDAWTNGLNFYVASKLLWDPTLDPETLKRRWIYGLFLEAGVHMADYYDAMEKSMASQVCISGDARRNATKVFTTQVLQTMRTSYNAAVAAAQDSAVKARLARVGKSLDYTERLMEIIHLAQTDTEGAAILLNNFIEEHDSIPTKWSRIVPEDIFDYLKAYLNVLQAK
;
A
#
# COMPACT_ATOMS: atom_id res chain seq x y z
N MET A 1 0.90 -2.41 24.14
CA MET A 1 1.20 -2.48 22.69
C MET A 1 2.56 -1.84 22.50
N LEU A 2 3.61 -2.62 22.24
CA LEU A 2 4.95 -2.05 21.99
C LEU A 2 4.90 -1.27 20.68
N CYS A 3 5.03 0.04 20.77
CA CYS A 3 5.27 0.87 19.60
C CYS A 3 6.72 0.61 19.17
N ILE A 4 6.87 0.04 17.99
CA ILE A 4 8.18 -0.06 17.36
C ILE A 4 8.31 1.19 16.48
N PRO A 5 9.20 2.14 16.83
CA PRO A 5 9.41 3.32 15.99
C PRO A 5 9.83 2.88 14.58
N ILE A 6 9.48 3.66 13.56
CA ILE A 6 9.90 3.39 12.17
C ILE A 6 11.43 3.28 12.06
N LYS A 7 12.17 3.90 12.99
CA LYS A 7 13.63 3.83 13.12
C LYS A 7 14.14 2.75 14.06
N ASN A 8 13.35 1.71 14.34
CA ASN A 8 13.83 0.59 15.14
C ASN A 8 14.45 -0.49 14.24
N PRO A 9 15.76 -0.73 14.35
CA PRO A 9 16.44 -1.73 13.54
C PRO A 9 16.03 -3.19 13.84
N ASP A 10 15.28 -3.43 14.92
CA ASP A 10 14.88 -4.77 15.35
C ASP A 10 13.52 -5.23 14.77
N ALA A 11 12.85 -4.39 13.97
CA ALA A 11 11.66 -4.82 13.24
C ALA A 11 11.94 -5.03 11.77
N PRO A 12 11.87 -6.28 11.27
CA PRO A 12 11.93 -6.51 9.83
C PRO A 12 10.77 -5.78 9.14
N TRP A 13 10.99 -5.37 7.88
CA TRP A 13 9.99 -4.69 7.06
C TRP A 13 8.68 -5.47 7.06
N LYS A 14 7.71 -4.97 7.83
CA LYS A 14 6.40 -5.55 7.90
C LYS A 14 5.55 -4.91 6.82
N LEU A 15 5.17 -5.71 5.83
CA LEU A 15 4.13 -5.33 4.89
C LEU A 15 2.76 -5.40 5.56
N ASN A 16 1.80 -4.66 5.01
CA ASN A 16 0.46 -4.62 5.57
C ASN A 16 -0.27 -5.94 5.31
N TRP A 17 -0.72 -6.61 6.37
CA TRP A 17 -1.52 -7.85 6.30
C TRP A 17 -2.94 -7.61 5.77
N PHE A 18 -3.38 -6.35 5.72
CA PHE A 18 -4.72 -5.92 5.35
C PHE A 18 -4.81 -5.44 3.91
N GLY A 19 -3.89 -5.87 3.02
CA GLY A 19 -3.98 -5.67 1.57
C GLY A 19 -3.83 -4.22 1.09
N LEU A 20 -3.53 -3.29 1.99
CA LEU A 20 -3.33 -1.88 1.67
C LEU A 20 -1.89 -1.60 1.21
N PRO A 21 -1.66 -0.55 0.40
CA PRO A 21 -0.32 -0.05 0.13
C PRO A 21 0.41 0.27 1.43
N TRP A 22 1.69 -0.08 1.52
CA TRP A 22 2.51 0.20 2.69
C TRP A 22 3.82 0.90 2.28
N PRO A 23 3.79 2.21 1.97
CA PRO A 23 4.91 2.95 1.36
C PRO A 23 6.13 3.13 2.28
N ILE A 24 6.95 2.09 2.41
CA ILE A 24 8.11 2.03 3.32
C ILE A 24 9.44 1.93 2.58
N ALA A 25 9.51 2.31 1.30
CA ALA A 25 10.75 2.19 0.53
C ALA A 25 11.89 3.04 1.11
N HIS A 26 11.58 4.20 1.69
CA HIS A 26 12.54 5.01 2.44
C HIS A 26 13.06 4.30 3.70
N THR A 27 12.17 3.64 4.47
CA THR A 27 12.56 2.85 5.66
C THR A 27 13.48 1.69 5.26
N ILE A 28 13.13 0.97 4.19
CA ILE A 28 13.96 -0.08 3.61
C ILE A 28 15.34 0.46 3.25
N ALA A 29 15.41 1.67 2.69
CA ALA A 29 16.65 2.31 2.31
C ALA A 29 17.55 2.72 3.48
N GLU A 30 16.97 3.06 4.64
CA GLU A 30 17.71 3.32 5.87
C GLU A 30 18.17 2.01 6.55
N ASP A 31 17.30 1.00 6.58
CA ASP A 31 17.53 -0.24 7.33
C ASP A 31 18.59 -1.14 6.68
N ILE A 32 18.60 -1.30 5.36
CA ILE A 32 19.52 -2.24 4.69
C ILE A 32 21.00 -1.88 4.96
N PRO A 33 21.46 -0.64 4.72
CA PRO A 33 22.84 -0.27 5.01
C PRO A 33 23.16 -0.39 6.50
N TYR A 34 22.21 -0.02 7.37
CA TYR A 34 22.36 -0.18 8.81
C TYR A 34 22.58 -1.65 9.19
N LEU A 35 21.69 -2.56 8.80
CA LEU A 35 21.77 -3.98 9.12
C LEU A 35 23.06 -4.59 8.56
N LYS A 36 23.48 -4.21 7.35
CA LYS A 36 24.76 -4.62 6.77
C LYS A 36 25.94 -4.20 7.65
N SER A 37 25.94 -2.96 8.17
CA SER A 37 26.97 -2.44 9.07
C SER A 37 27.06 -3.22 10.39
N ARG A 38 25.96 -3.86 10.81
CA ARG A 38 25.89 -4.72 12.01
C ARG A 38 26.29 -6.17 11.73
N GLY A 39 26.74 -6.50 10.52
CA GLY A 39 27.18 -7.83 10.14
C GLY A 39 26.06 -8.79 9.74
N VAL A 40 24.81 -8.31 9.61
CA VAL A 40 23.68 -9.10 9.08
C VAL A 40 24.02 -9.59 7.68
N LYS A 41 23.80 -10.88 7.43
CA LYS A 41 24.20 -11.56 6.18
C LYS A 41 23.05 -11.74 5.18
N GLY A 42 21.81 -11.60 5.64
CA GLY A 42 20.63 -11.73 4.80
C GLY A 42 19.38 -11.29 5.54
N ILE A 43 18.34 -10.99 4.77
CA ILE A 43 17.02 -10.58 5.25
C ILE A 43 16.00 -11.46 4.52
N LEU A 44 15.08 -12.06 5.28
CA LEU A 44 13.93 -12.78 4.74
C LEU A 44 12.68 -12.01 5.15
N SER A 45 11.84 -11.65 4.19
CA SER A 45 10.55 -10.99 4.45
C SER A 45 9.41 -11.78 3.82
N GLN A 46 8.22 -11.63 4.39
CA GLN A 46 7.00 -12.18 3.83
C GLN A 46 6.61 -11.34 2.62
N ALA A 47 6.45 -11.97 1.46
CA ALA A 47 5.98 -11.33 0.25
C ALA A 47 5.14 -12.32 -0.56
N ASN A 48 3.96 -11.91 -0.99
CA ASN A 48 3.19 -12.65 -1.99
C ASN A 48 3.25 -11.89 -3.31
N LEU A 49 4.30 -12.13 -4.11
CA LEU A 49 4.52 -11.41 -5.37
C LEU A 49 3.35 -11.55 -6.37
N SER A 50 2.54 -12.61 -6.26
CA SER A 50 1.38 -12.78 -7.13
C SER A 50 0.22 -11.83 -6.81
N MET A 51 0.23 -11.23 -5.61
CA MET A 51 -0.85 -10.38 -5.07
C MET A 51 -0.36 -8.97 -4.72
N ASP A 52 0.84 -8.86 -4.16
CA ASP A 52 1.36 -7.62 -3.59
C ASP A 52 2.14 -6.78 -4.61
N ALA A 53 2.43 -7.29 -5.81
CA ALA A 53 3.30 -6.60 -6.77
C ALA A 53 2.78 -5.22 -7.18
N TRP A 54 1.46 -5.03 -7.25
CA TRP A 54 0.87 -3.73 -7.61
C TRP A 54 0.64 -2.81 -6.42
N THR A 55 0.50 -3.39 -5.23
CA THR A 55 0.26 -2.66 -3.98
C THR A 55 1.57 -2.22 -3.30
N ASN A 56 2.61 -3.06 -3.35
CA ASN A 56 3.90 -2.88 -2.67
C ASN A 56 5.11 -3.05 -3.61
N GLY A 57 4.90 -2.99 -4.94
CA GLY A 57 5.95 -3.21 -5.94
C GLY A 57 7.20 -2.34 -5.79
N LEU A 58 7.01 -1.07 -5.41
CA LEU A 58 8.13 -0.15 -5.18
C LEU A 58 9.02 -0.63 -4.02
N ASN A 59 8.42 -1.08 -2.91
CA ASN A 59 9.15 -1.63 -1.77
C ASN A 59 10.01 -2.82 -2.20
N PHE A 60 9.42 -3.76 -2.95
CA PHE A 60 10.14 -4.94 -3.43
C PHE A 60 11.27 -4.59 -4.38
N TYR A 61 11.03 -3.65 -5.28
CA TYR A 61 12.07 -3.18 -6.19
C TYR A 61 13.23 -2.57 -5.42
N VAL A 62 12.97 -1.59 -4.55
CA VAL A 62 14.02 -0.92 -3.75
C VAL A 62 14.76 -1.91 -2.86
N ALA A 63 14.03 -2.78 -2.14
CA ALA A 63 14.62 -3.84 -1.32
C ALA A 63 15.54 -4.75 -2.16
N SER A 64 15.07 -5.24 -3.31
CA SER A 64 15.87 -6.15 -4.15
C SER A 64 17.17 -5.53 -4.64
N LYS A 65 17.17 -4.21 -4.91
CA LYS A 65 18.36 -3.49 -5.38
C LYS A 65 19.35 -3.23 -4.26
N LEU A 66 18.86 -2.81 -3.10
CA LEU A 66 19.70 -2.51 -1.94
C LEU A 66 20.24 -3.75 -1.25
N LEU A 67 19.52 -4.88 -1.28
CA LEU A 67 20.03 -6.17 -0.81
C LEU A 67 21.24 -6.65 -1.63
N TRP A 68 21.31 -6.24 -2.90
CA TRP A 68 22.46 -6.50 -3.76
C TRP A 68 23.59 -5.48 -3.53
N ASP A 69 23.25 -4.19 -3.53
CA ASP A 69 24.19 -3.09 -3.30
C ASP A 69 23.56 -2.01 -2.39
N PRO A 70 23.97 -1.95 -1.10
CA PRO A 70 23.40 -1.01 -0.13
C PRO A 70 23.86 0.44 -0.34
N THR A 71 24.75 0.72 -1.30
CA THR A 71 25.25 2.07 -1.57
C THR A 71 24.43 2.84 -2.60
N LEU A 72 23.44 2.19 -3.21
CA LEU A 72 22.59 2.79 -4.24
C LEU A 72 21.68 3.89 -3.64
N ASP A 73 21.51 4.98 -4.40
CA ASP A 73 20.61 6.07 -4.04
C ASP A 73 19.13 5.65 -4.18
N PRO A 74 18.34 5.61 -3.09
CA PRO A 74 16.94 5.18 -3.13
C PRO A 74 16.05 6.06 -4.00
N GLU A 75 16.32 7.36 -4.10
CA GLU A 75 15.53 8.27 -4.94
C GLU A 75 15.73 7.98 -6.43
N THR A 76 16.97 7.67 -6.82
CA THR A 76 17.27 7.21 -8.18
C THR A 76 16.61 5.87 -8.48
N LEU A 77 16.59 4.93 -7.53
CA LEU A 77 15.89 3.64 -7.69
C LEU A 77 14.38 3.83 -7.87
N LYS A 78 13.75 4.64 -7.01
CA LYS A 78 12.33 4.98 -7.10
C LYS A 78 11.97 5.60 -8.44
N ARG A 79 12.70 6.63 -8.88
CA ARG A 79 12.49 7.25 -10.19
C ARG A 79 12.62 6.23 -11.32
N ARG A 80 13.67 5.40 -11.30
CA ARG A 80 13.88 4.37 -12.33
C ARG A 80 12.71 3.39 -12.40
N TRP A 81 12.16 2.99 -11.25
CA TRP A 81 11.00 2.11 -11.19
C TRP A 81 9.74 2.77 -11.75
N ILE A 82 9.44 3.99 -11.31
CA ILE A 82 8.24 4.74 -11.71
C ILE A 82 8.28 5.05 -13.21
N TYR A 83 9.33 5.72 -13.69
CA TYR A 83 9.44 6.11 -15.10
C TYR A 83 9.63 4.90 -16.03
N GLY A 84 10.25 3.82 -15.55
CA GLY A 84 10.37 2.58 -16.31
C GLY A 84 9.06 1.83 -16.49
N LEU A 85 8.15 1.87 -15.49
CA LEU A 85 6.86 1.19 -15.57
C LEU A 85 5.77 2.01 -16.26
N PHE A 86 5.81 3.33 -16.08
CA PHE A 86 4.70 4.21 -16.46
C PHE A 86 5.04 5.19 -17.59
N LEU A 87 6.29 5.26 -18.02
CA LEU A 87 6.73 6.09 -19.15
C LEU A 87 6.25 7.55 -19.01
N GLU A 88 5.50 8.09 -19.98
CA GLU A 88 4.97 9.45 -19.99
C GLU A 88 4.02 9.72 -18.81
N ALA A 89 3.32 8.69 -18.32
CA ALA A 89 2.49 8.78 -17.12
C ALA A 89 3.32 8.79 -15.83
N GLY A 90 4.63 8.56 -15.92
CA GLY A 90 5.55 8.44 -14.79
C GLY A 90 5.63 9.70 -13.92
N VAL A 91 5.48 10.90 -14.50
CA VAL A 91 5.50 12.15 -13.70
C VAL A 91 4.32 12.20 -12.74
N HIS A 92 3.13 11.86 -13.20
CA HIS A 92 1.93 11.82 -12.37
C HIS A 92 1.96 10.65 -11.37
N MET A 93 2.53 9.51 -11.78
CA MET A 93 2.73 8.41 -10.85
C MET A 93 3.79 8.74 -9.78
N ALA A 94 4.78 9.59 -10.07
CA ALA A 94 5.70 10.07 -9.05
C ALA A 94 4.96 10.83 -7.95
N ASP A 95 4.04 11.73 -8.31
CA ASP A 95 3.19 12.46 -7.35
C ASP A 95 2.31 11.51 -6.53
N TYR A 96 1.76 10.46 -7.16
CA TYR A 96 0.99 9.40 -6.48
C TYR A 96 1.80 8.70 -5.38
N TYR A 97 3.01 8.22 -5.71
CA TYR A 97 3.86 7.50 -4.75
C TYR A 97 4.44 8.44 -3.68
N ASP A 98 4.77 9.68 -4.05
CA ASP A 98 5.23 10.72 -3.13
C ASP A 98 4.20 11.05 -2.05
N ALA A 99 2.93 11.16 -2.42
CA ALA A 99 1.87 11.51 -1.48
C ALA A 99 1.78 10.49 -0.33
N MET A 100 1.79 9.21 -0.68
CA MET A 100 1.70 8.13 0.32
C MET A 100 3.02 7.96 1.10
N GLU A 101 4.19 8.10 0.48
CA GLU A 101 5.48 8.01 1.17
C GLU A 101 5.75 9.17 2.13
N LYS A 102 5.45 10.41 1.73
CA LYS A 102 5.58 11.58 2.62
C LYS A 102 4.67 11.45 3.82
N SER A 103 3.43 10.99 3.60
CA SER A 103 2.49 10.74 4.69
C SER A 103 3.01 9.67 5.65
N MET A 104 3.52 8.55 5.13
CA MET A 104 4.11 7.48 5.94
C MET A 104 5.35 7.92 6.72
N ALA A 105 6.27 8.64 6.08
CA ALA A 105 7.50 9.12 6.71
C ALA A 105 7.24 10.12 7.84
N SER A 106 6.09 10.82 7.81
CA SER A 106 5.69 11.73 8.89
C SER A 106 5.15 11.01 10.14
N GLN A 107 4.92 9.70 10.08
CA GLN A 107 4.38 8.93 11.20
C GLN A 107 5.47 8.48 12.16
N VAL A 108 5.22 8.60 13.46
CA VAL A 108 6.15 8.09 14.49
C VAL A 108 6.00 6.58 14.68
N CYS A 109 4.76 6.07 14.53
CA CYS A 109 4.41 4.69 14.88
C CYS A 109 3.28 4.14 13.99
N ILE A 110 3.63 3.14 13.17
CA ILE A 110 2.74 2.47 12.21
C ILE A 110 2.61 0.96 12.49
N SER A 111 3.37 0.43 13.44
CA SER A 111 3.28 -0.96 13.88
C SER A 111 1.97 -1.27 14.60
N GLY A 112 1.47 -2.49 14.49
CA GLY A 112 0.28 -2.96 15.21
C GLY A 112 -0.90 -3.24 14.29
N ASP A 113 -2.09 -2.75 14.66
CA ASP A 113 -3.32 -2.92 13.89
C ASP A 113 -3.31 -2.04 12.64
N ALA A 114 -3.20 -2.69 11.49
CA ALA A 114 -3.12 -2.03 10.19
C ALA A 114 -4.38 -1.23 9.87
N ARG A 115 -5.57 -1.66 10.31
CA ARG A 115 -6.84 -0.97 10.07
C ARG A 115 -6.81 0.43 10.69
N ARG A 116 -6.33 0.49 11.94
CA ARG A 116 -6.21 1.73 12.68
C ARG A 116 -5.04 2.59 12.22
N ASN A 117 -3.90 1.99 11.88
CA ASN A 117 -2.72 2.77 11.53
C ASN A 117 -2.73 3.25 10.08
N ALA A 118 -3.44 2.56 9.19
CA ALA A 118 -3.62 2.99 7.80
C ALA A 118 -4.30 4.36 7.72
N THR A 119 -5.25 4.68 8.61
CA THR A 119 -5.95 5.98 8.60
C THR A 119 -5.04 7.17 8.90
N LYS A 120 -3.88 6.93 9.53
CA LYS A 120 -2.86 7.97 9.75
C LYS A 120 -2.11 8.30 8.46
N VAL A 121 -1.98 7.32 7.58
CA VAL A 121 -1.24 7.44 6.32
C VAL A 121 -2.19 7.91 5.21
N PHE A 122 -3.33 7.25 5.08
CA PHE A 122 -4.33 7.50 4.04
C PHE A 122 -5.41 8.46 4.55
N THR A 123 -5.00 9.70 4.83
CA THR A 123 -5.94 10.79 5.14
C THR A 123 -6.75 11.16 3.90
N THR A 124 -7.88 11.86 4.08
CA THR A 124 -8.69 12.38 2.96
C THR A 124 -7.85 13.18 1.97
N GLN A 125 -6.94 14.02 2.46
CA GLN A 125 -6.05 14.82 1.62
C GLN A 125 -5.09 13.94 0.81
N VAL A 126 -4.48 12.93 1.44
CA VAL A 126 -3.55 12.02 0.77
C VAL A 126 -4.27 11.22 -0.31
N LEU A 127 -5.45 10.65 0.00
CA LEU A 127 -6.27 9.92 -0.96
C LEU A 127 -6.70 10.80 -2.14
N GLN A 128 -7.09 12.05 -1.88
CA GLN A 128 -7.44 13.00 -2.94
C GLN A 128 -6.25 13.30 -3.87
N THR A 129 -5.04 13.50 -3.29
CA THR A 129 -3.82 13.68 -4.08
C THR A 129 -3.50 12.43 -4.89
N MET A 130 -3.60 11.23 -4.30
CA MET A 130 -3.41 9.96 -4.99
C MET A 130 -4.39 9.82 -6.17
N ARG A 131 -5.69 10.03 -5.94
CA ARG A 131 -6.72 9.94 -6.99
C ARG A 131 -6.51 10.93 -8.12
N THR A 132 -6.19 12.18 -7.79
CA THR A 132 -5.92 13.23 -8.79
C THR A 132 -4.72 12.85 -9.66
N SER A 133 -3.63 12.41 -9.01
CA SER A 133 -2.40 11.99 -9.69
C SER A 133 -2.63 10.75 -10.57
N TYR A 134 -3.36 9.76 -10.05
CA TYR A 134 -3.74 8.58 -10.81
C TYR A 134 -4.58 8.91 -12.06
N ASN A 135 -5.59 9.77 -11.93
CA ASN A 135 -6.41 10.17 -13.07
C ASN A 135 -5.60 10.90 -14.14
N ALA A 136 -4.66 11.77 -13.74
CA ALA A 136 -3.74 12.42 -14.66
C ALA A 136 -2.81 11.41 -15.36
N ALA A 137 -2.31 10.41 -14.63
CA ALA A 137 -1.50 9.32 -15.19
C ALA A 137 -2.29 8.52 -16.24
N VAL A 138 -3.56 8.18 -15.96
CA VAL A 138 -4.45 7.48 -16.89
C VAL A 138 -4.69 8.30 -18.15
N ALA A 139 -4.90 9.61 -18.02
CA ALA A 139 -5.11 10.50 -19.17
C ALA A 139 -3.84 10.66 -20.03
N ALA A 140 -2.66 10.67 -19.41
CA ALA A 140 -1.38 10.79 -20.11
C ALA A 140 -0.96 9.49 -20.83
N ALA A 141 -1.32 8.33 -20.29
CA ALA A 141 -0.89 7.04 -20.80
C ALA A 141 -1.39 6.77 -22.23
N GLN A 142 -0.46 6.53 -23.15
CA GLN A 142 -0.77 6.14 -24.53
C GLN A 142 -0.64 4.63 -24.74
N ASP A 143 0.45 4.06 -24.23
CA ASP A 143 0.81 2.65 -24.37
C ASP A 143 -0.18 1.70 -23.65
N SER A 144 -0.54 0.60 -24.31
CA SER A 144 -1.52 -0.36 -23.80
C SER A 144 -1.02 -1.15 -22.60
N ALA A 145 0.29 -1.45 -22.53
CA ALA A 145 0.88 -2.10 -21.37
C ALA A 145 0.94 -1.14 -20.18
N VAL A 146 1.25 0.14 -20.38
CA VAL A 146 1.15 1.18 -19.33
C VAL A 146 -0.28 1.28 -18.81
N LYS A 147 -1.28 1.35 -19.70
CA LYS A 147 -2.70 1.35 -19.30
C LYS A 147 -3.09 0.13 -18.47
N ALA A 148 -2.61 -1.05 -18.85
CA ALA A 148 -2.86 -2.29 -18.10
C ALA A 148 -2.24 -2.26 -16.69
N ARG A 149 -1.04 -1.68 -16.54
CA ARG A 149 -0.38 -1.48 -15.24
C ARG A 149 -1.15 -0.48 -14.38
N LEU A 150 -1.54 0.66 -14.96
CA LEU A 150 -2.36 1.67 -14.29
C LEU A 150 -3.70 1.08 -13.82
N ALA A 151 -4.37 0.26 -14.64
CA ALA A 151 -5.60 -0.41 -14.22
C ALA A 151 -5.42 -1.30 -12.97
N ARG A 152 -4.23 -1.89 -12.76
CA ARG A 152 -3.92 -2.64 -11.53
C ARG A 152 -3.69 -1.72 -10.34
N VAL A 153 -2.95 -0.62 -10.53
CA VAL A 153 -2.78 0.41 -9.49
C VAL A 153 -4.13 1.02 -9.10
N GLY A 154 -4.99 1.31 -10.08
CA GLY A 154 -6.33 1.83 -9.87
C GLY A 154 -7.18 0.94 -8.96
N LYS A 155 -7.13 -0.38 -9.16
CA LYS A 155 -7.81 -1.33 -8.25
C LYS A 155 -7.25 -1.27 -6.82
N SER A 156 -5.94 -1.14 -6.66
CA SER A 156 -5.32 -0.99 -5.32
C SER A 156 -5.77 0.32 -4.65
N LEU A 157 -5.86 1.41 -5.42
CA LEU A 157 -6.37 2.69 -4.94
C LEU A 157 -7.87 2.61 -4.57
N ASP A 158 -8.71 2.02 -5.44
CA ASP A 158 -10.14 1.83 -5.21
C ASP A 158 -10.39 1.04 -3.92
N TYR A 159 -9.62 -0.04 -3.71
CA TYR A 159 -9.66 -0.83 -2.49
C TYR A 159 -9.30 0.03 -1.26
N THR A 160 -8.22 0.80 -1.36
CA THR A 160 -7.73 1.65 -0.28
C THR A 160 -8.77 2.70 0.11
N GLU A 161 -9.35 3.41 -0.86
CA GLU A 161 -10.37 4.44 -0.61
C GLU A 161 -11.61 3.85 0.06
N ARG A 162 -12.18 2.77 -0.48
CA ARG A 162 -13.36 2.11 0.09
C ARG A 162 -13.13 1.67 1.52
N LEU A 163 -11.96 1.10 1.79
CA LEU A 163 -11.64 0.62 3.13
C LEU A 163 -11.43 1.76 4.13
N MET A 164 -10.80 2.86 3.71
CA MET A 164 -10.66 4.05 4.55
C MET A 164 -12.01 4.72 4.82
N GLU A 165 -12.90 4.77 3.83
CA GLU A 165 -14.28 5.25 3.99
C GLU A 165 -15.03 4.42 5.03
N ILE A 166 -15.05 3.09 4.89
CA ILE A 166 -15.71 2.17 5.84
C ILE A 166 -15.13 2.34 7.26
N ILE A 167 -13.81 2.39 7.39
CA ILE A 167 -13.15 2.53 8.70
C ILE A 167 -13.45 3.87 9.35
N HIS A 168 -13.50 4.96 8.58
CA HIS A 168 -13.82 6.28 9.10
C HIS A 168 -15.30 6.36 9.50
N LEU A 169 -16.19 5.88 8.64
CA LEU A 169 -17.63 5.89 8.91
C LEU A 169 -17.96 5.06 10.16
N ALA A 170 -17.32 3.90 10.35
CA ALA A 170 -17.52 3.05 11.53
C ALA A 170 -17.20 3.72 12.89
N GLN A 171 -16.54 4.88 12.89
CA GLN A 171 -16.28 5.67 14.10
C GLN A 171 -17.47 6.54 14.52
N THR A 172 -18.38 6.83 13.59
CA THR A 172 -19.47 7.80 13.78
C THR A 172 -20.85 7.24 13.42
N ASP A 173 -20.91 6.29 12.50
CA ASP A 173 -22.11 5.63 11.99
C ASP A 173 -21.79 4.15 11.68
N THR A 174 -22.04 3.29 12.65
CA THR A 174 -21.77 1.84 12.52
C THR A 174 -22.72 1.16 11.54
N GLU A 175 -23.97 1.61 11.45
CA GLU A 175 -24.97 1.08 10.53
C GLU A 175 -24.60 1.41 9.08
N GLY A 176 -24.30 2.68 8.79
CA GLY A 176 -23.82 3.11 7.48
C GLY A 176 -22.54 2.38 7.06
N ALA A 177 -21.59 2.21 7.98
CA ALA A 177 -20.38 1.45 7.72
C ALA A 177 -20.66 -0.03 7.41
N ALA A 178 -21.61 -0.66 8.11
CA ALA A 178 -22.04 -2.03 7.84
C ALA A 178 -22.67 -2.16 6.46
N ILE A 179 -23.50 -1.19 6.04
CA ILE A 179 -24.09 -1.17 4.70
C ILE A 179 -23.01 -1.09 3.62
N LEU A 180 -22.06 -0.15 3.76
CA LEU A 180 -20.95 -0.01 2.80
C LEU A 180 -20.08 -1.27 2.73
N LEU A 181 -19.77 -1.87 3.87
CA LEU A 181 -18.98 -3.09 3.93
C LEU A 181 -19.71 -4.28 3.32
N ASN A 182 -21.02 -4.43 3.59
CA ASN A 182 -21.83 -5.49 3.00
C ASN A 182 -21.87 -5.36 1.46
N ASN A 183 -22.14 -4.16 0.94
CA ASN A 183 -22.14 -3.91 -0.51
C ASN A 183 -20.78 -4.25 -1.13
N PHE A 184 -19.68 -3.94 -0.43
CA PHE A 184 -18.35 -4.25 -0.90
C PHE A 184 -18.08 -5.78 -0.94
N ILE A 185 -18.55 -6.51 0.07
CA ILE A 185 -18.47 -7.98 0.12
C ILE A 185 -19.35 -8.61 -0.98
N GLU A 186 -20.58 -8.14 -1.18
CA GLU A 186 -21.47 -8.63 -2.22
C GLU A 186 -20.88 -8.42 -3.63
N GLU A 187 -20.25 -7.27 -3.86
CA GLU A 187 -19.55 -7.01 -5.11
C GLU A 187 -18.40 -8.01 -5.34
N HIS A 188 -17.61 -8.30 -4.31
CA HIS A 188 -16.57 -9.32 -4.36
C HIS A 188 -17.15 -10.69 -4.68
N ASP A 189 -18.17 -11.13 -3.94
CA ASP A 189 -18.76 -12.45 -4.09
C ASP A 189 -19.43 -12.62 -5.48
N SER A 190 -19.96 -11.53 -6.05
CA SER A 190 -20.52 -11.53 -7.40
C SER A 190 -19.47 -11.56 -8.51
N ILE A 191 -18.28 -10.96 -8.28
CA ILE A 191 -17.17 -10.92 -9.26
C ILE A 191 -15.83 -11.18 -8.54
N PRO A 192 -15.54 -12.43 -8.13
CA PRO A 192 -14.34 -12.73 -7.33
C PRO A 192 -13.04 -12.35 -8.04
N THR A 193 -13.04 -12.44 -9.39
CA THR A 193 -11.87 -12.09 -10.20
C THR A 193 -11.55 -10.58 -10.22
N LYS A 194 -12.47 -9.70 -9.79
CA LYS A 194 -12.25 -8.25 -9.79
C LYS A 194 -11.05 -7.87 -8.95
N TRP A 195 -10.99 -8.40 -7.73
CA TRP A 195 -9.97 -8.09 -6.72
C TRP A 195 -8.79 -9.06 -6.74
N SER A 196 -8.89 -10.12 -7.56
CA SER A 196 -7.82 -11.09 -7.75
C SER A 196 -6.49 -10.41 -8.11
N ARG A 197 -5.42 -10.88 -7.47
CA ARG A 197 -4.04 -10.36 -7.59
C ARG A 197 -3.86 -8.91 -7.12
N ILE A 198 -4.79 -8.38 -6.33
CA ILE A 198 -4.68 -7.10 -5.62
C ILE A 198 -4.96 -7.29 -4.13
N VAL A 199 -6.04 -8.00 -3.81
CA VAL A 199 -6.47 -8.27 -2.42
C VAL A 199 -6.56 -9.79 -2.22
N PRO A 200 -5.83 -10.35 -1.24
CA PRO A 200 -5.99 -11.73 -0.78
C PRO A 200 -7.43 -12.12 -0.39
N GLU A 201 -7.86 -13.34 -0.75
CA GLU A 201 -9.21 -13.87 -0.46
C GLU A 201 -9.47 -13.96 1.05
N ASP A 202 -8.46 -14.30 1.84
CA ASP A 202 -8.53 -14.37 3.30
C ASP A 202 -8.81 -12.99 3.95
N ILE A 203 -8.51 -11.90 3.26
CA ILE A 203 -8.91 -10.56 3.70
C ILE A 203 -10.43 -10.40 3.58
N PHE A 204 -11.08 -10.96 2.54
CA PHE A 204 -12.53 -10.90 2.44
C PHE A 204 -13.23 -11.74 3.51
N ASP A 205 -12.66 -12.88 3.90
CA ASP A 205 -13.14 -13.63 5.07
C ASP A 205 -13.04 -12.80 6.36
N TYR A 206 -11.94 -12.05 6.51
CA TYR A 206 -11.78 -11.11 7.62
C TYR A 206 -12.81 -9.98 7.57
N LEU A 207 -13.07 -9.41 6.39
CA LEU A 207 -14.08 -8.36 6.19
C LEU A 207 -15.49 -8.87 6.53
N LYS A 208 -15.83 -10.11 6.17
CA LYS A 208 -17.08 -10.77 6.57
C LYS A 208 -17.20 -10.90 8.09
N ALA A 209 -16.12 -11.30 8.76
CA ALA A 209 -16.10 -11.33 10.22
C ALA A 209 -16.24 -9.93 10.84
N TYR A 210 -15.63 -8.90 10.23
CA TYR A 210 -15.75 -7.52 10.69
C TYR A 210 -17.16 -6.96 10.49
N LEU A 211 -17.86 -7.33 9.41
CA LEU A 211 -19.27 -6.97 9.20
C LEU A 211 -20.16 -7.46 10.34
N ASN A 212 -19.98 -8.72 10.78
CA ASN A 212 -20.72 -9.26 11.92
C ASN A 212 -20.49 -8.44 13.20
N VAL A 213 -19.28 -7.92 13.40
CA VAL A 213 -18.95 -7.04 14.55
C VAL A 213 -19.64 -5.69 14.44
N LEU A 214 -19.74 -5.12 13.24
CA LEU A 214 -20.43 -3.85 13.01
C LEU A 214 -21.94 -3.98 13.22
N GLN A 215 -22.54 -5.07 12.75
CA GLN A 215 -23.98 -5.35 12.88
C GLN A 215 -24.43 -5.68 14.31
N ALA A 216 -23.49 -6.07 15.17
CA ALA A 216 -23.77 -6.39 16.57
C ALA A 216 -23.73 -5.18 17.52
N LYS A 217 -23.35 -4.00 17.03
CA LYS A 217 -23.25 -2.75 17.80
C LYS A 217 -24.47 -1.86 17.55
#